data_AF-A0A914D6U6-F1
#
_entry.id   AF-A0A914D6U6-F1
#
_cell.length_a   1.000
_cell.length_b   1.000
_cell.length_c   1.000
_cell.angle_alpha   90.00
_cell.angle_beta   90.00
_cell.angle_gamma   90.00
#
_symmetry.space_group_name_H-M   'P 1'
#
loop_
_entity.id
_entity.type
_entity.pdbx_description
1 polymer ?
#
loop_
_entity_poly.entity_id
_entity_poly.type
_entity_poly.pdbx_seq_one_letter_code
_entity_poly.pdbx_strand_id
1 'polypeptide(L)'
;DVDPFSFDTKEGFMLDHVVGGRLLYPFTGFIVLAWRAICKFGGTNYLTTSVVLENFVVHRAVFITRSTQLDVIVSPCNGNFEILNDGQLSASGKIFIVENGKEKEKVDENDTVGSWKNELDNSDLFVLQASDIYKEFLLRGYEFGPSFRCIEETRSDGLKGTIRWQDNWVTFLDATIQTLLIADKRRSSYGAMKLPTKVRYLSINPTKHMQHVLKTG
;
A
#
# COMPACT_ATOMS: atom_id res chain seq x y z
N ASP A 1 10.00 16.27 -7.46
CA ASP A 1 8.73 16.55 -8.15
C ASP A 1 8.08 15.26 -8.57
N VAL A 2 6.80 15.12 -8.27
CA VAL A 2 5.94 14.04 -8.81
C VAL A 2 5.10 14.71 -9.88
N ASP A 3 5.44 14.50 -11.14
CA ASP A 3 4.63 14.92 -12.29
C ASP A 3 4.04 13.69 -12.99
N PRO A 4 2.86 13.21 -12.55
CA PRO A 4 2.25 12.05 -13.15
C PRO A 4 1.58 12.37 -14.50
N PHE A 5 1.56 13.65 -14.93
CA PHE A 5 0.91 14.08 -16.17
C PHE A 5 1.86 14.13 -17.37
N SER A 6 3.17 13.94 -17.16
CA SER A 6 4.11 13.74 -18.27
C SER A 6 3.99 12.31 -18.81
N PHE A 7 3.86 12.18 -20.13
CA PHE A 7 3.58 10.91 -20.85
C PHE A 7 4.65 9.82 -20.69
N ASP A 8 5.79 10.11 -20.06
CA ASP A 8 6.92 9.19 -19.93
C ASP A 8 7.48 9.12 -18.49
N THR A 9 6.67 9.46 -17.47
CA THR A 9 7.13 9.39 -16.07
C THR A 9 6.89 8.01 -15.45
N LYS A 10 7.85 7.58 -14.63
CA LYS A 10 7.72 6.38 -13.78
C LYS A 10 6.59 6.52 -12.75
N GLU A 11 6.03 7.72 -12.62
CA GLU A 11 4.99 8.13 -11.70
C GLU A 11 3.59 8.15 -12.35
N GLY A 12 3.46 7.93 -13.66
CA GLY A 12 2.17 7.99 -14.36
C GLY A 12 1.09 7.05 -13.80
N PHE A 13 1.50 5.93 -13.19
CA PHE A 13 0.60 5.01 -12.51
C PHE A 13 -0.24 5.68 -11.40
N MET A 14 0.24 6.77 -10.79
CA MET A 14 -0.50 7.49 -9.75
C MET A 14 -1.82 8.09 -10.26
N LEU A 15 -1.96 8.28 -11.57
CA LEU A 15 -3.22 8.74 -12.17
C LEU A 15 -4.36 7.72 -12.01
N ASP A 16 -4.03 6.44 -11.79
CA ASP A 16 -5.00 5.39 -11.58
C ASP A 16 -5.50 5.31 -10.12
N HIS A 17 -5.05 6.18 -9.21
CA HIS A 17 -5.53 6.22 -7.83
C HIS A 17 -6.60 7.32 -7.63
N VAL A 18 -7.78 7.08 -8.20
CA VAL A 18 -8.93 8.00 -8.14
C VAL A 18 -9.88 7.60 -7.03
N VAL A 19 -10.24 8.57 -6.19
CA VAL A 19 -11.02 8.36 -4.98
C VAL A 19 -12.00 9.53 -4.84
N GLY A 20 -13.30 9.26 -5.01
CA GLY A 20 -14.36 10.26 -5.05
C GLY A 20 -14.22 11.28 -6.18
N GLY A 21 -13.89 10.81 -7.39
CA GLY A 21 -13.69 11.64 -8.59
C GLY A 21 -12.40 12.48 -8.59
N ARG A 22 -11.51 12.26 -7.63
CA ARG A 22 -10.29 13.07 -7.45
C ARG A 22 -9.05 12.18 -7.40
N LEU A 23 -7.98 12.63 -8.05
CA LEU A 23 -6.67 12.00 -7.96
C LEU A 23 -6.12 12.20 -6.55
N LEU A 24 -6.10 11.13 -5.77
CA LEU A 24 -5.61 11.15 -4.40
C LEU A 24 -4.21 10.56 -4.38
N TYR A 25 -3.24 11.22 -3.76
CA TYR A 25 -1.93 10.63 -3.55
C TYR A 25 -2.08 9.41 -2.61
N PRO A 26 -1.62 8.21 -3.03
CA PRO A 26 -1.86 6.98 -2.27
C PRO A 26 -1.24 7.04 -0.87
N PHE A 27 -1.94 6.46 0.11
CA PHE A 27 -1.43 6.32 1.48
C PHE A 27 -0.08 5.57 1.50
N THR A 28 0.03 4.55 0.67
CA THR A 28 1.25 3.75 0.49
C THR A 28 2.34 4.47 -0.29
N GLY A 29 1.98 5.49 -1.06
CA GLY A 29 2.93 6.40 -1.71
C GLY A 29 3.78 7.15 -0.67
N PHE A 30 3.19 7.55 0.46
CA PHE A 30 3.94 8.18 1.55
C PHE A 30 4.91 7.20 2.23
N ILE A 31 4.48 5.94 2.42
CA ILE A 31 5.31 4.88 3.00
C ILE A 31 6.55 4.64 2.13
N VAL A 32 6.35 4.44 0.83
CA VAL A 32 7.45 4.18 -0.12
C VAL A 32 8.36 5.41 -0.24
N LEU A 33 7.81 6.62 -0.15
CA LEU A 33 8.58 7.85 -0.17
C LEU A 33 9.51 7.98 1.06
N ALA A 34 9.00 7.70 2.27
CA ALA A 34 9.80 7.68 3.49
C ALA A 34 10.90 6.60 3.44
N TRP A 35 10.57 5.42 2.91
CA TRP A 35 11.51 4.32 2.72
C TRP A 35 12.64 4.68 1.75
N ARG A 36 12.32 5.27 0.60
CA ARG A 36 13.33 5.79 -0.34
C ARG A 36 14.24 6.81 0.32
N ALA A 37 13.69 7.71 1.15
CA ALA A 37 14.46 8.75 1.82
C ALA A 37 15.47 8.20 2.84
N ILE A 38 15.07 7.26 3.71
CA ILE A 38 16.00 6.67 4.69
C ILE A 38 17.09 5.83 4.00
N CYS A 39 16.76 5.09 2.94
CA CYS A 39 17.74 4.34 2.16
C CYS A 39 18.73 5.28 1.44
N LYS A 40 18.25 6.40 0.90
CA LYS A 40 19.12 7.43 0.30
C LYS A 40 20.10 8.00 1.33
N PHE A 41 19.66 8.24 2.57
CA PHE A 41 20.55 8.69 3.65
C PHE A 41 21.57 7.60 4.04
N GLY A 42 21.14 6.34 4.09
CA GLY A 42 22.00 5.20 4.40
C GLY A 42 22.89 4.71 3.25
N GLY A 43 22.78 5.29 2.05
CA GLY A 43 23.53 4.86 0.87
C GLY A 43 23.11 3.48 0.34
N THR A 44 21.89 3.03 0.62
CA THR A 44 21.39 1.71 0.21
C THR A 44 20.27 1.82 -0.84
N ASN A 45 20.02 0.71 -1.54
CA ASN A 45 18.89 0.60 -2.47
C ASN A 45 17.64 0.15 -1.71
N TYR A 46 16.55 0.93 -1.80
CA TYR A 46 15.29 0.58 -1.13
C TYR A 46 14.73 -0.76 -1.63
N LEU A 47 14.94 -1.13 -2.91
CA LEU A 47 14.48 -2.41 -3.46
C LEU A 47 15.11 -3.65 -2.81
N THR A 48 16.19 -3.49 -2.05
CA THR A 48 16.89 -4.60 -1.38
C THR A 48 17.07 -4.35 0.13
N THR A 49 16.50 -3.28 0.67
CA THR A 49 16.70 -2.88 2.07
C THR A 49 15.43 -3.04 2.87
N SER A 50 15.43 -3.94 3.86
CA SER A 50 14.31 -4.12 4.77
C SER A 50 14.12 -2.89 5.68
N VAL A 51 12.86 -2.53 5.92
CA VAL A 51 12.50 -1.43 6.81
C VAL A 51 11.33 -1.77 7.73
N VAL A 52 11.29 -1.11 8.88
CA VAL A 52 10.16 -1.11 9.79
C VAL A 52 9.65 0.31 9.94
N LEU A 53 8.34 0.48 9.80
CA LEU A 53 7.62 1.71 10.10
C LEU A 53 6.83 1.54 11.40
N GLU A 54 6.88 2.54 12.26
CA GLU A 54 6.11 2.60 13.50
C GLU A 54 5.32 3.89 13.58
N ASN A 55 4.06 3.81 14.02
CA ASN A 55 3.16 4.95 14.21
C ASN A 55 3.08 5.89 12.99
N PHE A 56 3.04 5.33 11.79
CA PHE A 56 2.83 6.08 10.57
C PHE A 56 1.42 6.67 10.53
N VAL A 57 1.30 7.96 10.25
CA VAL A 57 0.03 8.69 10.19
C VAL A 57 0.02 9.61 8.98
N VAL A 58 -1.09 9.61 8.24
CA VAL A 58 -1.40 10.65 7.25
C VAL A 58 -2.35 11.65 7.90
N HIS A 59 -1.86 12.87 8.10
CA HIS A 59 -2.59 13.98 8.72
C HIS A 59 -3.47 14.71 7.71
N ARG A 60 -3.00 14.82 6.46
CA ARG A 60 -3.71 15.50 5.39
C ARG A 60 -3.61 14.71 4.08
N ALA A 61 -4.76 14.45 3.47
CA ALA A 61 -4.84 13.93 2.12
C ALA A 61 -4.23 14.92 1.11
N VAL A 62 -3.45 14.42 0.16
CA VAL A 62 -2.87 15.22 -0.92
C VAL A 62 -3.60 14.90 -2.22
N PHE A 63 -4.27 15.90 -2.81
CA PHE A 63 -4.94 15.74 -4.09
C PHE A 63 -4.04 16.24 -5.22
N ILE A 64 -3.82 15.39 -6.22
CA ILE A 64 -2.93 15.69 -7.35
C ILE A 64 -3.74 16.42 -8.41
N THR A 65 -3.50 17.72 -8.58
CA THR A 65 -4.18 18.55 -9.60
C THR A 65 -3.21 19.15 -10.61
N ARG A 66 -1.91 19.06 -10.31
CA ARG A 66 -0.77 19.54 -11.08
C ARG A 66 0.46 18.78 -10.61
N SER A 67 1.63 19.08 -11.17
CA SER A 67 2.91 18.62 -10.61
C SER A 67 3.00 18.98 -9.13
N THR A 68 3.23 17.99 -8.28
CA THR A 68 3.23 18.13 -6.82
C THR A 68 4.59 17.75 -6.27
N GLN A 69 5.17 18.61 -5.43
CA GLN A 69 6.41 18.32 -4.72
C GLN A 69 6.11 17.91 -3.28
N LEU A 70 6.67 16.77 -2.87
CA LEU A 70 6.62 16.30 -1.49
C LEU A 70 8.03 16.31 -0.92
N ASP A 71 8.24 17.10 0.13
CA ASP A 71 9.53 17.18 0.81
C ASP A 71 9.56 16.18 1.97
N VAL A 72 10.66 15.42 2.06
CA VAL A 72 10.82 14.39 3.08
C VAL A 72 11.95 14.77 4.01
N ILE A 73 11.63 14.90 5.29
CA ILE A 73 12.60 15.16 6.34
C ILE A 73 12.73 13.88 7.16
N VAL A 74 13.94 13.34 7.27
CA VAL A 74 14.22 12.16 8.10
C VAL A 74 15.26 12.55 9.14
N SER A 75 15.01 12.20 10.40
CA SER A 75 15.92 12.33 11.54
C SER A 75 16.55 10.97 11.85
N PRO A 76 17.76 10.67 11.33
CA PRO A 76 18.34 9.32 11.41
C PRO A 76 18.63 8.86 12.85
N CYS A 77 18.85 9.79 13.77
CA CYS A 77 19.18 9.49 15.17
C CYS A 77 18.02 8.84 15.95
N ASN A 78 16.76 9.13 15.58
CA ASN A 78 15.59 8.62 16.28
C ASN A 78 14.56 7.97 15.33
N GLY A 79 14.86 7.93 14.03
CA GLY A 79 14.02 7.37 12.98
C GLY A 79 12.79 8.20 12.64
N ASN A 80 12.57 9.36 13.27
CA ASN A 80 11.41 10.18 12.96
C ASN A 80 11.48 10.69 11.52
N PHE A 81 10.34 10.72 10.84
CA PHE A 81 10.22 11.36 9.55
C PHE A 81 8.95 12.18 9.43
N GLU A 82 9.01 13.19 8.57
CA GLU A 82 7.91 14.05 8.19
C GLU A 82 7.88 14.20 6.66
N ILE A 83 6.67 14.22 6.10
CA ILE A 83 6.45 14.50 4.69
C ILE A 83 5.59 15.75 4.58
N LEU A 84 6.13 16.76 3.92
CA LEU A 84 5.51 18.06 3.71
C LEU A 84 4.99 18.15 2.27
N ASN A 85 3.84 18.79 2.10
CA ASN A 85 3.30 19.22 0.81
C ASN A 85 3.10 20.73 0.88
N ASP A 86 3.74 21.49 0.00
CA ASP A 86 3.74 22.96 0.03
C ASP A 86 4.09 23.52 1.44
N GLY A 87 5.11 22.93 2.08
CA GLY A 87 5.57 23.29 3.43
C GLY A 87 4.63 22.87 4.58
N GLN A 88 3.53 22.18 4.29
CA GLN A 88 2.54 21.75 5.29
C GLN A 88 2.64 20.25 5.58
N LEU A 89 2.61 19.88 6.86
CA LEU A 89 2.68 18.47 7.29
C LEU A 89 1.53 17.65 6.71
N SER A 90 1.89 16.62 5.92
CA SER A 90 0.94 15.70 5.28
C SER A 90 1.01 14.31 5.91
N ALA A 91 2.20 13.82 6.22
CA ALA A 91 2.39 12.54 6.90
C ALA A 91 3.59 12.55 7.84
N SER A 92 3.58 11.67 8.84
CA SER A 92 4.70 11.50 9.78
C SER A 92 4.78 10.08 10.32
N GLY A 93 5.91 9.72 10.91
CA GLY A 93 6.05 8.45 11.62
C GLY A 93 7.48 8.21 12.06
N LYS A 94 7.78 6.96 12.38
CA LYS A 94 9.15 6.46 12.56
C LYS A 94 9.47 5.43 11.50
N ILE A 95 10.70 5.44 10.99
CA ILE A 95 11.21 4.46 10.04
C ILE A 95 12.64 4.07 10.40
N PHE A 96 12.92 2.77 10.31
CA PHE A 96 14.22 2.18 10.62
C PHE A 96 14.61 1.18 9.56
N ILE A 97 15.89 1.16 9.17
CA ILE A 97 16.47 0.07 8.39
C ILE A 97 16.67 -1.13 9.32
N VAL A 98 16.25 -2.30 8.87
CA VAL A 98 16.41 -3.55 9.60
C VAL A 98 17.50 -4.37 8.94
N GLU A 99 18.49 -4.80 9.73
CA GLU A 99 19.46 -5.77 9.26
C GLU A 99 18.78 -7.11 8.98
N ASN A 100 19.17 -7.77 7.89
CA ASN A 100 18.61 -9.05 7.48
C ASN A 100 18.56 -10.05 8.65
N GLY A 101 17.38 -10.61 8.91
CA GLY A 101 17.18 -11.62 9.96
C GLY A 101 16.86 -11.07 11.35
N LYS A 102 16.80 -9.75 11.55
CA LYS A 102 16.38 -9.11 12.82
C LYS A 102 14.93 -8.60 12.82
N GLU A 103 14.11 -9.04 11.88
CA GLU A 103 12.68 -8.71 11.86
C GLU A 103 11.99 -9.26 13.11
N LYS A 104 11.16 -8.43 13.77
CA LYS A 104 10.47 -8.81 15.03
C LYS A 104 9.39 -9.88 14.82
N GLU A 105 8.89 -10.04 13.60
CA GLU A 105 7.79 -10.95 13.29
C GLU A 105 8.25 -12.14 12.44
N LYS A 106 7.92 -13.34 12.93
CA LYS A 106 7.96 -14.56 12.15
C LYS A 106 6.64 -14.61 11.37
N VAL A 107 6.69 -14.44 10.05
CA VAL A 107 5.60 -14.92 9.18
C VAL A 107 5.51 -16.42 9.43
N ASP A 108 4.30 -16.95 9.67
CA ASP A 108 4.13 -18.39 9.82
C ASP A 108 4.50 -19.06 8.49
N GLU A 109 5.66 -19.71 8.47
CA GLU A 109 6.21 -20.38 7.28
C GLU A 109 5.30 -21.55 6.82
N ASN A 110 4.32 -21.96 7.64
CA ASN A 110 3.36 -23.00 7.31
C ASN A 110 2.12 -22.49 6.55
N ASP A 111 1.92 -21.18 6.39
CA ASP A 111 0.80 -20.65 5.60
C ASP A 111 1.12 -20.82 4.11
N THR A 112 0.77 -21.99 3.59
CA THR A 112 1.03 -22.38 2.20
C THR A 112 0.11 -21.61 1.24
N VAL A 113 0.73 -20.89 0.31
CA VAL A 113 0.02 -20.15 -0.75
C VAL A 113 -0.92 -21.09 -1.49
N GLY A 114 -2.22 -20.74 -1.51
CA GLY A 114 -3.26 -21.49 -2.24
C GLY A 114 -4.00 -22.58 -1.44
N SER A 115 -3.51 -22.98 -0.26
CA SER A 115 -4.21 -23.99 0.58
C SER A 115 -5.47 -23.44 1.26
N TRP A 116 -5.59 -22.12 1.33
CA TRP A 116 -6.67 -21.46 2.05
C TRP A 116 -8.08 -21.68 1.48
N LYS A 117 -8.19 -22.11 0.22
CA LYS A 117 -9.49 -22.44 -0.37
C LYS A 117 -10.11 -23.68 0.27
N ASN A 118 -9.30 -24.59 0.78
CA ASN A 118 -9.78 -25.76 1.53
C ASN A 118 -10.41 -25.36 2.88
N GLU A 119 -10.06 -24.18 3.41
CA GLU A 119 -10.67 -23.64 4.65
C GLU A 119 -12.05 -23.04 4.42
N LEU A 120 -12.49 -22.89 3.16
CA LEU A 120 -13.82 -22.38 2.85
C LEU A 120 -14.90 -23.43 3.16
N ASP A 121 -14.56 -24.71 2.98
CA ASP A 121 -15.42 -25.83 3.32
C ASP A 121 -15.68 -25.79 4.84
N ASN A 122 -16.93 -25.57 5.24
CA ASN A 122 -17.42 -25.35 6.61
C ASN A 122 -17.37 -23.89 7.14
N SER A 123 -17.25 -22.89 6.28
CA SER A 123 -17.37 -21.46 6.67
C SER A 123 -18.45 -20.73 5.85
N ASP A 124 -18.99 -19.63 6.38
CA ASP A 124 -19.83 -18.68 5.62
C ASP A 124 -18.99 -17.74 4.72
N LEU A 125 -17.71 -18.05 4.53
CA LEU A 125 -16.79 -17.26 3.73
C LEU A 125 -16.80 -17.75 2.28
N PHE A 126 -16.57 -16.83 1.36
CA PHE A 126 -16.53 -17.13 -0.07
C PHE A 126 -15.43 -16.33 -0.77
N VAL A 127 -15.11 -16.71 -2.00
CA VAL A 127 -14.11 -16.01 -2.82
C VAL A 127 -14.77 -14.90 -3.60
N LEU A 128 -14.23 -13.70 -3.49
CA LEU A 128 -14.52 -12.56 -4.34
C LEU A 128 -13.48 -12.51 -5.46
N GLN A 129 -13.94 -12.42 -6.71
CA GLN A 129 -13.08 -12.27 -7.89
C GLN A 129 -12.83 -10.79 -8.19
N ALA A 130 -11.72 -10.47 -8.88
CA ALA A 130 -11.33 -9.10 -9.24
C ALA A 130 -12.49 -8.28 -9.82
N SER A 131 -13.30 -8.88 -10.71
CA SER A 131 -14.44 -8.19 -11.32
C SER A 131 -15.48 -7.72 -10.31
N ASP A 132 -15.72 -8.47 -9.25
CA ASP A 132 -16.73 -8.13 -8.23
C ASP A 132 -16.15 -7.17 -7.20
N ILE A 133 -14.87 -7.37 -6.84
CA ILE A 133 -14.12 -6.48 -5.95
C ILE A 133 -14.11 -5.05 -6.49
N TYR A 134 -13.70 -4.87 -7.75
CA TYR A 134 -13.58 -3.53 -8.33
C TYR A 134 -14.92 -2.91 -8.72
N LYS A 135 -15.97 -3.71 -8.96
CA LYS A 135 -17.34 -3.20 -9.05
C LYS A 135 -17.83 -2.65 -7.71
N GLU A 136 -17.61 -3.38 -6.61
CA GLU A 136 -17.99 -2.94 -5.27
C GLU A 136 -17.21 -1.68 -4.86
N PHE A 137 -15.92 -1.59 -5.17
CA PHE A 137 -15.13 -0.38 -4.96
C PHE A 137 -15.70 0.83 -5.70
N LEU A 138 -16.08 0.65 -6.97
CA LEU A 138 -16.70 1.71 -7.76
C LEU A 138 -18.02 2.18 -7.13
N LEU A 139 -18.87 1.26 -6.66
CA LEU A 139 -20.11 1.60 -5.93
C LEU A 139 -19.84 2.38 -4.63
N ARG A 140 -18.67 2.20 -4.02
CA ARG A 140 -18.22 2.92 -2.82
C ARG A 140 -17.46 4.22 -3.11
N GLY A 141 -17.28 4.58 -4.38
CA GLY A 141 -16.58 5.80 -4.81
C GLY A 141 -15.06 5.65 -4.94
N TYR A 142 -14.52 4.44 -4.92
CA TYR A 142 -13.12 4.19 -5.28
C TYR A 142 -13.03 3.81 -6.75
N GLU A 143 -12.41 4.68 -7.54
CA GLU A 143 -12.35 4.60 -8.98
C GLU A 143 -10.95 4.15 -9.44
N PHE A 144 -10.41 3.11 -8.78
CA PHE A 144 -9.08 2.58 -9.09
C PHE A 144 -8.97 2.23 -10.58
N GLY A 145 -7.92 2.72 -11.23
CA GLY A 145 -7.54 2.40 -12.61
C GLY A 145 -6.63 1.16 -12.69
N PRO A 146 -6.20 0.76 -13.90
CA PRO A 146 -5.49 -0.50 -14.15
C PRO A 146 -4.28 -0.73 -13.24
N SER A 147 -3.48 0.29 -12.95
CA SER A 147 -2.27 0.15 -12.12
C SER A 147 -2.57 -0.18 -10.65
N PHE A 148 -3.74 0.22 -10.14
CA PHE A 148 -4.18 -0.04 -8.76
C PHE A 148 -5.16 -1.23 -8.65
N ARG A 149 -5.46 -1.90 -9.77
CA ARG A 149 -6.29 -3.10 -9.81
C ARG A 149 -5.47 -4.38 -9.67
N CYS A 150 -4.74 -4.52 -8.57
CA CYS A 150 -3.82 -5.65 -8.37
C CYS A 150 -4.45 -6.86 -7.66
N ILE A 151 -5.65 -6.78 -7.08
CA ILE A 151 -6.28 -7.93 -6.41
C ILE A 151 -6.90 -8.84 -7.47
N GLU A 152 -6.44 -10.10 -7.54
CA GLU A 152 -7.01 -11.12 -8.41
C GLU A 152 -8.24 -11.77 -7.77
N GLU A 153 -8.09 -12.13 -6.50
CA GLU A 153 -9.16 -12.71 -5.69
C GLU A 153 -8.88 -12.49 -4.20
N THR A 154 -9.93 -12.46 -3.40
CA THR A 154 -9.81 -12.43 -1.94
C THR A 154 -10.95 -13.21 -1.30
N ARG A 155 -10.69 -13.80 -0.14
CA ARG A 155 -11.73 -14.32 0.73
C ARG A 155 -12.59 -13.15 1.23
N SER A 156 -13.88 -13.37 1.47
CA SER A 156 -14.84 -12.33 1.85
C SER A 156 -14.53 -11.57 3.16
N ASP A 157 -13.55 -12.03 3.95
CA ASP A 157 -13.01 -11.36 5.14
C ASP A 157 -11.74 -10.53 4.86
N GLY A 158 -11.21 -10.54 3.64
CA GLY A 158 -10.04 -9.76 3.22
C GLY A 158 -8.71 -10.28 3.74
N LEU A 159 -8.70 -11.38 4.50
CA LEU A 159 -7.50 -11.88 5.20
C LEU A 159 -6.66 -12.80 4.33
N LYS A 160 -7.27 -13.43 3.32
CA LYS A 160 -6.60 -14.33 2.39
C LYS A 160 -6.96 -13.94 0.96
N GLY A 161 -6.06 -14.19 0.01
CA GLY A 161 -6.26 -13.81 -1.38
C GLY A 161 -5.00 -13.88 -2.21
N THR A 162 -5.09 -13.35 -3.42
CA THR A 162 -3.98 -13.26 -4.37
C THR A 162 -3.90 -11.85 -4.91
N ILE A 163 -2.71 -11.25 -4.79
CA ILE A 163 -2.40 -9.91 -5.29
C ILE A 163 -1.31 -10.04 -6.35
N ARG A 164 -1.55 -9.47 -7.52
CA ARG A 164 -0.60 -9.39 -8.63
C ARG A 164 0.56 -8.45 -8.24
N TRP A 165 1.78 -8.97 -8.30
CA TRP A 165 2.99 -8.15 -8.25
C TRP A 165 3.27 -7.52 -9.61
N GLN A 166 3.53 -6.21 -9.65
CA GLN A 166 3.77 -5.44 -10.88
C GLN A 166 5.04 -4.57 -10.77
N ASP A 167 6.05 -5.06 -10.05
CA ASP A 167 7.31 -4.32 -9.78
C ASP A 167 7.10 -2.92 -9.15
N ASN A 168 5.97 -2.72 -8.48
CA ASN A 168 5.58 -1.46 -7.88
C ASN A 168 5.07 -1.66 -6.45
N TRP A 169 5.91 -1.25 -5.50
CA TRP A 169 5.61 -1.32 -4.06
C TRP A 169 4.41 -0.46 -3.65
N VAL A 170 4.15 0.66 -4.33
CA VAL A 170 3.02 1.54 -3.99
C VAL A 170 1.71 0.81 -4.26
N THR A 171 1.55 0.26 -5.46
CA THR A 171 0.32 -0.43 -5.87
C THR A 171 0.13 -1.76 -5.14
N PHE A 172 1.22 -2.50 -4.91
CA PHE A 172 1.18 -3.74 -4.14
C PHE A 172 0.74 -3.51 -2.69
N LEU A 173 1.36 -2.57 -1.97
CA LEU A 173 0.96 -2.25 -0.60
C LEU A 173 -0.47 -1.70 -0.56
N ASP A 174 -0.88 -0.92 -1.58
CA ASP A 174 -2.21 -0.36 -1.65
C ASP A 174 -3.26 -1.47 -1.80
N ALA A 175 -3.00 -2.44 -2.68
CA ALA A 175 -3.86 -3.61 -2.83
C ALA A 175 -4.00 -4.42 -1.53
N THR A 176 -2.95 -4.53 -0.72
CA THR A 176 -3.04 -5.15 0.62
C THR A 176 -3.96 -4.37 1.56
N ILE A 177 -4.00 -3.03 1.47
CA ILE A 177 -4.96 -2.23 2.24
C ILE A 177 -6.36 -2.37 1.65
N GLN A 178 -6.50 -2.43 0.32
CA GLN A 178 -7.75 -2.64 -0.37
C GLN A 178 -8.43 -3.95 0.08
N THR A 179 -7.71 -5.05 0.32
CA THR A 179 -8.33 -6.30 0.82
C THR A 179 -9.04 -6.10 2.17
N LEU A 180 -8.50 -5.26 3.05
CA LEU A 180 -9.15 -4.91 4.31
C LEU A 180 -10.35 -3.97 4.11
N LEU A 181 -10.29 -3.07 3.13
CA LEU A 181 -11.39 -2.15 2.80
C LEU A 181 -12.60 -2.88 2.20
N ILE A 182 -12.38 -3.88 1.33
CA ILE A 182 -13.47 -4.65 0.73
C ILE A 182 -14.20 -5.51 1.77
N ALA A 183 -13.45 -6.07 2.74
CA ALA A 183 -13.97 -6.85 3.85
C ALA A 183 -14.85 -6.06 4.83
N ASP A 184 -14.71 -4.73 4.88
CA ASP A 184 -15.55 -3.88 5.71
C ASP A 184 -16.99 -3.86 5.16
N LYS A 185 -17.83 -4.74 5.72
CA LYS A 185 -19.25 -4.90 5.37
C LYS A 185 -20.13 -3.75 5.84
N ARG A 186 -19.59 -2.78 6.61
CA ARG A 186 -20.33 -1.56 6.93
C ARG A 186 -20.47 -0.76 5.65
N ARG A 187 -21.54 -1.05 4.90
CA ARG A 187 -22.10 -0.11 3.93
C ARG A 187 -22.27 1.18 4.71
N SER A 188 -21.46 2.19 4.41
CA SER A 188 -21.69 3.51 4.97
C SER A 188 -23.11 3.88 4.58
N SER A 189 -24.02 3.89 5.54
CA SER A 189 -25.31 4.53 5.41
C SER A 189 -25.02 5.97 4.99
N TYR A 190 -25.29 6.29 3.73
CA TYR A 190 -24.86 7.52 3.04
C TYR A 190 -23.33 7.72 2.94
N GLY A 191 -22.71 7.16 1.89
CA GLY A 191 -21.62 7.83 1.15
C GLY A 191 -20.28 8.15 1.83
N ALA A 192 -20.01 7.71 3.06
CA ALA A 192 -18.74 7.98 3.73
C ALA A 192 -17.64 6.98 3.32
N MET A 193 -16.91 7.34 2.26
CA MET A 193 -15.67 6.70 1.84
C MET A 193 -14.64 6.70 2.97
N LYS A 194 -13.91 5.59 3.14
CA LYS A 194 -12.91 5.42 4.19
C LYS A 194 -11.52 5.53 3.60
N LEU A 195 -10.71 6.39 4.21
CA LEU A 195 -9.30 6.49 3.87
C LEU A 195 -8.47 5.90 5.01
N PRO A 196 -7.43 5.12 4.70
CA PRO A 196 -6.44 4.76 5.71
C PRO A 196 -5.76 6.02 6.22
N THR A 197 -5.69 6.18 7.55
CA THR A 197 -5.07 7.34 8.20
C THR A 197 -3.89 6.98 9.08
N LYS A 198 -3.79 5.72 9.52
CA LYS A 198 -2.75 5.30 10.47
C LYS A 198 -2.35 3.83 10.27
N VAL A 199 -1.06 3.57 10.39
CA VAL A 199 -0.47 2.25 10.56
C VAL A 199 0.36 2.24 11.83
N ARG A 200 0.09 1.29 12.74
CA ARG A 200 0.83 1.18 14.00
C ARG A 200 2.21 0.57 13.80
N TYR A 201 2.28 -0.47 12.99
CA TYR A 201 3.49 -1.23 12.71
C TYR A 201 3.39 -1.78 11.28
N LEU A 202 4.47 -1.68 10.51
CA LEU A 202 4.61 -2.29 9.20
C LEU A 202 6.07 -2.69 9.01
N SER A 203 6.32 -3.96 8.73
CA SER A 203 7.64 -4.48 8.35
C SER A 203 7.62 -4.81 6.86
N ILE A 204 8.62 -4.35 6.12
CA ILE A 204 8.79 -4.64 4.70
C ILE A 204 10.14 -5.31 4.51
N ASN A 205 10.15 -6.55 4.01
CA ASN A 205 11.35 -7.26 3.59
C ASN A 205 11.27 -7.57 2.09
N PRO A 206 11.98 -6.82 1.24
CA PRO A 206 11.98 -7.03 -0.21
C PRO A 206 12.52 -8.39 -0.63
N THR A 207 13.58 -8.85 0.04
CA THR A 207 14.23 -10.13 -0.28
C THR A 207 13.29 -11.30 -0.06
N LYS A 208 12.60 -11.34 1.09
CA LYS A 208 11.57 -12.34 1.38
C LYS A 208 10.39 -12.20 0.43
N HIS A 209 9.91 -10.97 0.19
CA HIS A 209 8.82 -10.75 -0.75
C HIS A 209 9.11 -11.39 -2.11
N MET A 210 10.32 -11.20 -2.65
CA MET A 210 10.71 -11.78 -3.94
C MET A 210 10.84 -13.30 -3.96
N GLN A 211 11.08 -13.93 -2.82
CA GLN A 211 11.05 -15.39 -2.69
C GLN A 211 9.63 -15.94 -2.77
N HIS A 212 8.62 -15.15 -2.39
CA HIS A 212 7.21 -15.55 -2.37
C HIS A 212 6.40 -15.08 -3.59
N VAL A 213 6.96 -14.24 -4.45
CA VAL A 213 6.31 -13.90 -5.72
C VAL A 213 6.29 -15.13 -6.62
N LEU A 214 5.10 -15.64 -6.87
CA LEU A 214 4.88 -16.73 -7.82
C LEU A 214 5.09 -16.21 -9.24
N LYS A 215 5.97 -16.88 -9.99
CA LYS A 215 6.11 -16.62 -11.43
C LYS A 215 4.88 -17.17 -12.13
N THR A 216 4.09 -16.30 -12.75
CA THR A 216 3.09 -16.70 -13.73
C THR A 216 3.85 -17.12 -14.99
N GLY A 217 3.72 -18.40 -15.36
CA GLY A 217 4.27 -18.95 -16.60
C GLY A 217 3.45 -18.59 -17.82
#